data_AF-A0AAW1ZLM8-F1
#
_entry.id   AF-A0AAW1ZLM8-F1
#
_cell.length_a   1.000
_cell.length_b   1.000
_cell.length_c   1.000
_cell.angle_alpha   90.00
_cell.angle_beta   90.00
_cell.angle_gamma   90.00
#
_symmetry.space_group_name_H-M   'P 1'
#
loop_
_entity.id
_entity.type
_entity.pdbx_description
1 polymer ?
#
loop_
_entity_poly.entity_id
_entity_poly.type
_entity_poly.pdbx_seq_one_letter_code
_entity_poly.pdbx_strand_id
1 'polypeptide(L)'
;MALHGGAISDFDTTSPKRKLKLQHKQQESIQESSNDATPKDLEENEPSLPSCSSQCYDTIKGPEEVISRYHQVLKTFRKVRTMSEAFHRHNVDRGTIAATAPIAELQTADPKTYSTLVFDPAMETLLAFAKRCASSVNPEIKRSIEDLKARGHLLPILMKY
;
A
#
# COMPACT_ATOMS: atom_id res chain seq x y z
N MET A 1 -36.41 58.87 7.29
CA MET A 1 -34.99 59.11 6.97
C MET A 1 -34.46 57.90 6.19
N ALA A 2 -33.85 58.18 5.02
CA ALA A 2 -32.98 57.37 4.12
C ALA A 2 -32.76 55.88 4.46
N LEU A 3 -33.08 54.90 3.59
CA LEU A 3 -32.41 54.47 2.33
C LEU A 3 -30.92 54.09 2.46
N HIS A 4 -30.50 53.16 1.59
CA HIS A 4 -29.21 52.45 1.37
C HIS A 4 -29.24 51.01 1.91
N GLY A 5 -29.20 49.93 1.11
CA GLY A 5 -28.62 49.73 -0.22
C GLY A 5 -27.37 48.86 -0.08
N GLY A 6 -27.39 47.62 -0.58
CA GLY A 6 -26.25 46.71 -0.52
C GLY A 6 -26.44 45.50 -1.42
N ALA A 7 -25.60 45.42 -2.45
CA ALA A 7 -25.79 44.72 -3.71
C ALA A 7 -25.61 43.19 -3.66
N ILE A 8 -26.36 42.55 -4.55
CA ILE A 8 -26.26 41.16 -5.02
C ILE A 8 -25.08 41.13 -6.00
N SER A 9 -24.21 40.12 -5.91
CA SER A 9 -23.23 39.83 -6.96
C SER A 9 -23.30 38.35 -7.32
N ASP A 10 -23.84 38.11 -8.50
CA ASP A 10 -23.85 36.85 -9.23
C ASP A 10 -22.42 36.50 -9.70
N PHE A 11 -22.01 35.25 -9.48
CA PHE A 11 -20.81 34.69 -10.10
C PHE A 11 -21.21 33.51 -10.98
N ASP A 12 -21.66 33.82 -12.21
CA ASP A 12 -21.68 32.87 -13.31
C ASP A 12 -20.28 32.81 -13.92
N THR A 13 -19.69 31.63 -14.04
CA THR A 13 -18.57 31.45 -14.97
C THR A 13 -18.63 30.07 -15.61
N THR A 14 -19.26 30.10 -16.78
CA THR A 14 -19.26 29.12 -17.85
C THR A 14 -17.84 28.63 -18.24
N SER A 15 -17.74 27.31 -18.50
CA SER A 15 -16.56 26.60 -19.03
C SER A 15 -16.16 27.03 -20.46
N PRO A 16 -14.91 26.78 -20.89
CA PRO A 16 -14.76 26.00 -22.13
C PRO A 16 -13.60 24.99 -22.17
N LYS A 17 -13.87 23.87 -22.84
CA LYS A 17 -12.94 22.83 -23.29
C LYS A 17 -11.97 23.37 -24.34
N ARG A 18 -10.69 23.00 -24.30
CA ARG A 18 -9.78 23.05 -25.45
C ARG A 18 -8.97 21.75 -25.58
N LYS A 19 -9.17 21.07 -26.71
CA LYS A 19 -8.26 20.05 -27.26
C LYS A 19 -7.20 20.78 -28.09
N LEU A 20 -5.93 20.39 -27.98
CA LEU A 20 -4.94 20.55 -29.04
C LEU A 20 -4.10 19.27 -29.15
N LYS A 21 -3.84 18.88 -30.40
CA LYS A 21 -3.13 17.68 -30.87
C LYS A 21 -2.34 18.12 -32.09
N LEU A 22 -1.01 17.93 -32.10
CA LEU A 22 -0.06 17.87 -33.26
C LEU A 22 1.36 17.78 -32.64
N GLN A 23 2.12 16.68 -32.68
CA GLN A 23 2.81 15.94 -33.75
C GLN A 23 4.14 16.55 -34.27
N HIS A 24 5.15 15.66 -34.40
CA HIS A 24 6.41 15.68 -35.19
C HIS A 24 7.64 16.44 -34.60
N LYS A 25 8.92 16.01 -34.71
CA LYS A 25 9.64 14.83 -35.29
C LYS A 25 11.18 15.00 -35.01
N GLN A 26 11.94 13.91 -35.14
CA GLN A 26 13.42 13.76 -35.38
C GLN A 26 14.29 13.65 -34.12
N GLN A 27 15.07 12.59 -33.79
CA GLN A 27 15.79 11.47 -34.44
C GLN A 27 17.31 11.71 -34.62
N GLU A 28 18.13 10.97 -33.85
CA GLU A 28 19.51 10.49 -34.14
C GLU A 28 19.84 9.40 -33.07
N SER A 29 19.83 8.09 -33.37
CA SER A 29 20.84 7.21 -34.03
C SER A 29 22.12 6.97 -33.19
N ILE A 30 22.16 5.90 -32.36
CA ILE A 30 22.84 4.58 -32.53
C ILE A 30 24.37 4.61 -32.29
N GLN A 31 24.88 3.78 -31.35
CA GLN A 31 25.85 2.69 -31.62
C GLN A 31 26.10 1.78 -30.40
N GLU A 32 25.95 0.47 -30.62
CA GLU A 32 26.30 -0.72 -29.81
C GLU A 32 27.78 -0.74 -29.39
N SER A 33 28.20 -1.46 -28.34
CA SER A 33 28.64 -2.87 -28.44
C SER A 33 29.04 -3.49 -27.08
N SER A 34 28.84 -4.81 -26.99
CA SER A 34 29.16 -5.81 -25.96
C SER A 34 30.50 -5.71 -25.22
N ASN A 35 30.56 -6.32 -24.01
CA ASN A 35 31.39 -7.47 -23.58
C ASN A 35 31.27 -7.60 -22.04
N ASP A 36 30.64 -8.65 -21.51
CA ASP A 36 31.24 -9.92 -21.04
C ASP A 36 31.77 -9.89 -19.58
N ALA A 37 31.56 -11.01 -18.87
CA ALA A 37 32.05 -11.41 -17.54
C ALA A 37 31.29 -10.98 -16.25
N THR A 38 30.62 -11.98 -15.66
CA THR A 38 30.43 -12.21 -14.20
C THR A 38 31.81 -12.52 -13.56
N PRO A 39 32.06 -12.46 -12.21
CA PRO A 39 31.20 -13.09 -11.19
C PRO A 39 31.31 -12.62 -9.68
N LYS A 40 30.40 -13.13 -8.82
CA LYS A 40 30.46 -13.38 -7.34
C LYS A 40 30.67 -12.18 -6.38
N ASP A 41 30.15 -12.06 -5.17
CA ASP A 41 29.44 -12.90 -4.20
C ASP A 41 28.62 -11.90 -3.36
N LEU A 42 27.39 -12.25 -2.95
CA LEU A 42 26.87 -11.95 -1.60
C LEU A 42 25.63 -12.81 -1.39
N GLU A 43 25.93 -13.89 -0.67
CA GLU A 43 25.17 -15.08 -0.37
C GLU A 43 24.03 -14.80 0.64
N GLU A 44 22.89 -15.40 0.31
CA GLU A 44 21.86 -16.01 1.16
C GLU A 44 21.50 -15.41 2.54
N ASN A 45 20.28 -14.85 2.58
CA ASN A 45 19.25 -15.36 3.51
C ASN A 45 17.84 -14.94 3.03
N GLU A 46 17.42 -15.43 1.87
CA GLU A 46 16.00 -15.37 1.48
C GLU A 46 15.37 -16.71 1.86
N PRO A 47 14.46 -16.78 2.85
CA PRO A 47 13.70 -18.00 3.08
C PRO A 47 12.90 -18.32 1.81
N SER A 48 13.22 -19.46 1.23
CA SER A 48 12.62 -20.03 0.02
C SER A 48 11.09 -19.95 0.08
N LEU A 49 10.50 -19.17 -0.82
CA LEU A 49 9.05 -19.10 -1.00
C LEU A 49 8.52 -20.46 -1.44
N PRO A 50 7.46 -21.00 -0.82
CA PRO A 50 6.81 -22.18 -1.33
C PRO A 50 6.19 -21.87 -2.70
N SER A 51 6.58 -22.68 -3.67
CA SER A 51 6.00 -22.76 -5.01
C SER A 51 4.50 -23.01 -4.92
N CYS A 52 3.77 -22.32 -5.81
CA CYS A 52 2.34 -22.39 -6.00
C CYS A 52 1.83 -23.84 -5.97
N SER A 53 1.03 -24.18 -4.96
CA SER A 53 0.12 -25.32 -5.02
C SER A 53 -1.15 -24.95 -4.27
N SER A 54 -2.24 -24.83 -5.05
CA SER A 54 -3.62 -24.85 -4.56
C SER A 54 -4.01 -23.73 -3.60
N GLN A 55 -4.40 -22.58 -4.13
CA GLN A 55 -5.24 -21.64 -3.37
C GLN A 55 -6.65 -22.24 -3.21
N CYS A 56 -6.80 -23.15 -2.25
CA CYS A 56 -8.07 -23.27 -1.55
C CYS A 56 -8.33 -21.95 -0.82
N TYR A 57 -9.61 -21.55 -0.75
CA TYR A 57 -10.07 -20.32 -0.11
C TYR A 57 -9.95 -20.43 1.41
N ASP A 58 -8.74 -20.64 1.93
CA ASP A 58 -8.51 -20.58 3.36
C ASP A 58 -8.82 -19.16 3.82
N THR A 59 -9.93 -19.06 4.58
CA THR A 59 -10.27 -17.90 5.37
C THR A 59 -9.05 -17.55 6.22
N ILE A 60 -8.66 -16.27 6.26
CA ILE A 60 -7.54 -15.85 7.10
C ILE A 60 -7.84 -16.24 8.54
N LYS A 61 -7.09 -17.19 9.10
CA LYS A 61 -7.32 -17.79 10.42
C LYS A 61 -6.62 -17.02 11.53
N GLY A 62 -5.55 -16.28 11.20
CA GLY A 62 -4.75 -15.59 12.20
C GLY A 62 -3.93 -14.40 11.69
N PRO A 63 -3.29 -13.66 12.61
CA PRO A 63 -2.53 -12.46 12.30
C PRO A 63 -1.26 -12.75 11.49
N GLU A 64 -0.65 -13.91 11.64
CA GLU A 64 0.50 -14.30 10.81
C GLU A 64 0.14 -14.44 9.34
N GLU A 65 -1.04 -15.00 9.04
CA GLU A 65 -1.54 -15.11 7.66
C GLU A 65 -1.85 -13.73 7.06
N VAL A 66 -2.35 -12.78 7.88
CA VAL A 66 -2.50 -11.37 7.47
C VAL A 66 -1.15 -10.80 7.06
N ILE A 67 -0.13 -10.95 7.92
CA ILE A 67 1.20 -10.39 7.71
C ILE A 67 1.82 -10.99 6.43
N SER A 68 1.77 -12.32 6.28
CA SER A 68 2.28 -13.01 5.09
C SER A 68 1.59 -12.52 3.82
N ARG A 69 0.26 -12.46 3.81
CA ARG A 69 -0.53 -11.96 2.68
C ARG A 69 -0.21 -10.51 2.34
N TYR A 70 -0.08 -9.65 3.34
CA TYR A 70 0.29 -8.25 3.16
C TYR A 70 1.65 -8.10 2.48
N HIS A 71 2.66 -8.85 2.93
CA HIS A 71 4.00 -8.83 2.31
C HIS A 71 4.02 -9.41 0.90
N GLN A 72 3.22 -10.44 0.60
CA GLN A 72 3.07 -10.97 -0.76
C GLN A 72 2.48 -9.92 -1.70
N VAL A 73 1.43 -9.22 -1.27
CA VAL A 73 0.82 -8.12 -2.03
C VAL A 73 1.83 -7.00 -2.25
N LEU A 74 2.59 -6.62 -1.21
CA LEU A 74 3.66 -5.63 -1.31
C LEU A 74 4.73 -6.02 -2.33
N LYS A 75 5.18 -7.28 -2.32
CA LYS A 75 6.16 -7.81 -3.28
C LYS A 75 5.65 -7.70 -4.71
N THR A 76 4.38 -8.00 -4.94
CA THR A 76 3.76 -7.84 -6.26
C THR A 76 3.59 -6.37 -6.64
N PHE A 77 3.14 -5.52 -5.72
CA PHE A 77 2.98 -4.09 -5.94
C PHE A 77 4.28 -3.43 -6.38
N ARG A 78 5.42 -3.80 -5.76
CA ARG A 78 6.74 -3.30 -6.17
C ARG A 78 7.06 -3.58 -7.65
N LYS A 79 6.51 -4.67 -8.21
CA LYS A 79 6.69 -5.05 -9.63
C LYS A 79 5.68 -4.37 -10.56
N VAL A 80 4.40 -4.36 -10.20
CA VAL A 80 3.31 -3.88 -11.09
C VAL A 80 2.98 -2.40 -10.94
N ARG A 81 3.39 -1.78 -9.82
CA ARG A 81 3.15 -0.38 -9.45
C ARG A 81 1.67 0.06 -9.42
N THR A 82 0.74 -0.88 -9.55
CA THR A 82 -0.71 -0.64 -9.47
C THR A 82 -1.32 -1.46 -8.34
N MET A 83 -2.10 -0.79 -7.48
CA MET A 83 -2.78 -1.43 -6.34
C MET A 83 -3.77 -2.50 -6.79
N SER A 84 -4.64 -2.16 -7.74
CA SER A 84 -5.69 -3.07 -8.22
C SER A 84 -5.08 -4.38 -8.73
N GLU A 85 -4.09 -4.31 -9.62
CA GLU A 85 -3.43 -5.51 -10.16
C GLU A 85 -2.74 -6.34 -9.08
N ALA A 86 -2.06 -5.67 -8.13
CA ALA A 86 -1.41 -6.38 -7.02
C ALA A 86 -2.43 -7.16 -6.17
N PHE A 87 -3.60 -6.58 -5.89
CA PHE A 87 -4.67 -7.26 -5.17
C PHE A 87 -5.31 -8.39 -5.98
N HIS A 88 -5.57 -8.17 -7.27
CA HIS A 88 -6.17 -9.18 -8.15
C HIS A 88 -5.29 -10.43 -8.27
N ARG A 89 -3.97 -10.29 -8.41
CA ARG A 89 -3.06 -11.45 -8.50
C ARG A 89 -3.03 -12.33 -7.26
N HIS A 90 -3.42 -11.79 -6.11
CA HIS A 90 -3.48 -12.52 -4.84
C HIS A 90 -4.90 -12.88 -4.43
N ASN A 91 -5.91 -12.58 -5.27
CA ASN A 91 -7.33 -12.79 -4.97
C ASN A 91 -7.76 -12.18 -3.64
N VAL A 92 -7.22 -11.01 -3.30
CA VAL A 92 -7.55 -10.30 -2.05
C VAL A 92 -8.39 -9.07 -2.34
N ASP A 93 -9.40 -8.85 -1.51
CA ASP A 93 -10.17 -7.61 -1.57
C ASP A 93 -9.39 -6.45 -0.94
N ARG A 94 -9.50 -5.26 -1.55
CA ARG A 94 -8.84 -4.04 -1.05
C ARG A 94 -9.34 -3.67 0.34
N GLY A 95 -10.64 -3.82 0.59
CA GLY A 95 -11.26 -3.59 1.88
C GLY A 95 -10.69 -4.52 2.94
N THR A 96 -10.49 -5.80 2.63
CA THR A 96 -9.83 -6.75 3.55
C THR A 96 -8.40 -6.34 3.87
N ILE A 97 -7.57 -6.05 2.86
CA ILE A 97 -6.19 -5.61 3.10
C ILE A 97 -6.16 -4.31 3.90
N ALA A 98 -7.03 -3.35 3.59
CA ALA A 98 -7.14 -2.12 4.36
C ALA A 98 -7.55 -2.41 5.80
N ALA A 99 -8.60 -3.21 6.02
CA ALA A 99 -9.15 -3.61 7.32
C ALA A 99 -8.11 -4.25 8.26
N THR A 100 -7.19 -5.03 7.71
CA THR A 100 -6.17 -5.75 8.48
C THR A 100 -4.78 -5.12 8.39
N ALA A 101 -4.59 -4.04 7.62
CA ALA A 101 -3.32 -3.33 7.49
C ALA A 101 -2.67 -2.93 8.83
N PRO A 102 -3.42 -2.47 9.87
CA PRO A 102 -2.82 -2.09 11.15
C PRO A 102 -1.99 -3.19 11.81
N ILE A 103 -2.34 -4.46 11.59
CA ILE A 103 -1.59 -5.61 12.12
C ILE A 103 -0.19 -5.63 11.49
N ALA A 104 -0.12 -5.56 10.16
CA ALA A 104 1.15 -5.60 9.43
C ALA A 104 1.97 -4.31 9.60
N GLU A 105 1.30 -3.16 9.64
CA GLU A 105 1.93 -1.85 9.85
C GLU A 105 2.59 -1.77 11.23
N LEU A 106 1.87 -2.14 12.29
CA LEU A 106 2.42 -2.15 13.65
C LEU A 106 3.55 -3.16 13.78
N GLN A 107 3.39 -4.38 13.25
CA GLN A 107 4.45 -5.39 13.29
C GLN A 107 5.73 -4.93 12.57
N THR A 108 5.61 -4.18 11.47
CA THR A 108 6.77 -3.70 10.71
C THR A 108 7.40 -2.45 11.35
N ALA A 109 6.58 -1.53 11.85
CA ALA A 109 7.05 -0.26 12.38
C ALA A 109 7.54 -0.34 13.83
N ASP A 110 6.88 -1.16 14.65
CA ASP A 110 7.25 -1.39 16.04
C ASP A 110 6.87 -2.80 16.52
N PRO A 111 7.74 -3.80 16.24
CA PRO A 111 7.53 -5.18 16.69
C PRO A 111 7.43 -5.32 18.21
N LYS A 112 8.00 -4.37 18.98
CA LYS A 112 7.98 -4.43 20.45
C LYS A 112 6.56 -4.21 20.96
N THR A 113 5.89 -3.15 20.50
CA THR A 113 4.49 -2.90 20.85
C THR A 113 3.59 -4.01 20.32
N TYR A 114 3.81 -4.50 19.10
CA TYR A 114 3.05 -5.64 18.57
C TYR A 114 3.15 -6.88 19.45
N SER A 115 4.36 -7.22 19.95
CA SER A 115 4.58 -8.40 20.79
C SER A 115 3.84 -8.35 22.14
N THR A 116 3.45 -7.15 22.60
CA THR A 116 2.62 -6.99 23.80
C THR A 116 1.14 -7.31 23.54
N LEU A 117 0.71 -7.27 22.27
CA LEU A 117 -0.66 -7.50 21.84
C LEU A 117 -0.82 -8.98 21.46
N VAL A 118 -1.20 -9.80 22.44
CA VAL A 118 -1.53 -11.21 22.17
C VAL A 118 -2.88 -11.29 21.45
N PHE A 119 -2.94 -12.10 20.39
CA PHE A 119 -4.19 -12.42 19.70
C PHE A 119 -4.72 -13.75 20.20
N ASP A 120 -5.98 -13.76 20.67
CA ASP A 120 -6.69 -14.99 21.04
C ASP A 120 -7.95 -15.14 20.19
N PRO A 121 -8.01 -16.13 19.28
CA PRO A 121 -9.16 -16.36 18.41
C PRO A 121 -10.43 -16.78 19.18
N ALA A 122 -10.32 -17.23 20.43
CA ALA A 122 -11.49 -17.51 21.27
C ALA A 122 -12.08 -16.25 21.91
N MET A 123 -11.28 -15.19 22.09
CA MET A 123 -11.71 -13.95 22.75
C MET A 123 -12.12 -12.85 21.78
N GLU A 124 -11.46 -12.75 20.62
CA GLU A 124 -11.75 -11.67 19.67
C GLU A 124 -11.59 -12.10 18.22
N THR A 125 -12.24 -11.34 17.34
CA THR A 125 -12.08 -11.51 15.89
C THR A 125 -10.80 -10.84 15.42
N LEU A 126 -10.25 -11.32 14.30
CA LEU A 126 -9.08 -10.72 13.65
C LEU A 126 -9.26 -9.23 13.32
N LEU A 127 -10.50 -8.81 13.00
CA LEU A 127 -10.80 -7.40 12.77
C LEU A 127 -10.79 -6.56 14.06
N ALA A 128 -11.27 -7.12 15.17
CA ALA A 128 -11.17 -6.46 16.47
C ALA A 128 -9.70 -6.31 16.88
N PHE A 129 -8.89 -7.34 16.64
CA PHE A 129 -7.44 -7.28 16.83
C PHE A 129 -6.78 -6.18 15.99
N ALA A 130 -7.12 -6.07 14.71
CA ALA A 130 -6.61 -5.01 13.84
C ALA A 130 -6.95 -3.61 14.37
N LYS A 131 -8.16 -3.41 14.88
CA LYS A 131 -8.56 -2.14 15.50
C LYS A 131 -7.75 -1.86 16.78
N ARG A 132 -7.51 -2.87 17.60
CA ARG A 132 -6.68 -2.76 18.80
C ARG A 132 -5.24 -2.39 18.45
N CYS A 133 -4.65 -3.03 17.43
CA CYS A 133 -3.35 -2.63 16.89
C CYS A 133 -3.34 -1.17 16.45
N ALA A 134 -4.39 -0.71 15.72
CA ALA A 134 -4.50 0.68 15.30
C ALA A 134 -4.57 1.65 16.49
N SER A 135 -5.29 1.30 17.56
CA SER A 135 -5.36 2.10 18.79
C SER A 135 -4.05 2.15 19.57
N SER A 136 -3.19 1.14 19.44
CA SER A 136 -1.86 1.12 20.04
C SER A 136 -0.80 1.92 19.26
N VAL A 137 -1.15 2.45 18.07
CA VAL A 137 -0.23 3.28 17.28
C VAL A 137 -0.12 4.68 17.88
N ASN A 138 0.99 4.92 18.56
CA ASN A 138 1.38 6.25 19.06
C ASN A 138 1.81 7.18 17.90
N PRO A 139 1.83 8.52 18.09
CA PRO A 139 2.21 9.47 17.03
C PRO A 139 3.63 9.28 16.49
N GLU A 140 4.55 8.74 17.30
CA GLU A 140 5.89 8.34 16.88
C GLU A 140 5.85 7.15 15.92
N ILE A 141 5.13 6.08 16.29
CA ILE A 141 4.93 4.90 15.44
C ILE A 141 4.23 5.31 14.14
N LYS A 142 3.24 6.21 14.21
CA LYS A 142 2.55 6.75 13.02
C LYS A 142 3.52 7.42 12.06
N ARG A 143 4.47 8.23 12.56
CA ARG A 143 5.53 8.83 11.71
C ARG A 143 6.42 7.76 11.07
N SER A 144 6.81 6.74 11.83
CA SER A 144 7.57 5.60 11.30
C SER A 144 6.81 4.86 10.20
N ILE A 145 5.50 4.60 10.39
CA ILE A 145 4.63 3.98 9.38
C ILE A 145 4.59 4.80 8.10
N GLU A 146 4.39 6.12 8.19
CA GLU A 146 4.36 7.00 7.00
C GLU A 146 5.70 7.00 6.25
N ASP A 147 6.81 7.02 6.98
CA ASP A 147 8.15 6.94 6.39
C ASP A 147 8.41 5.56 5.73
N LEU A 148 7.94 4.47 6.35
CA LEU A 148 7.99 3.12 5.76
C LEU A 148 7.12 3.00 4.50
N LYS A 149 5.96 3.68 4.47
CA LYS A 149 5.12 3.78 3.26
C LYS A 149 5.84 4.56 2.16
N ALA A 150 6.48 5.68 2.49
CA ALA A 150 7.25 6.49 1.54
C ALA A 150 8.45 5.72 0.95
N ARG A 151 9.15 4.94 1.77
CA ARG A 151 10.24 4.04 1.34
C ARG A 151 9.76 2.79 0.61
N GLY A 152 8.45 2.54 0.57
CA GLY A 152 7.85 1.37 -0.09
C GLY A 152 8.07 0.06 0.67
N HIS A 153 8.30 0.11 1.98
CA HIS A 153 8.28 -1.05 2.89
C HIS A 153 6.87 -1.39 3.39
N LEU A 154 5.92 -0.48 3.20
CA LEU A 154 4.50 -0.70 3.45
C LEU A 154 3.68 -0.32 2.21
N LEU A 155 2.47 -0.86 2.10
CA LEU A 155 1.55 -0.50 1.03
C LEU A 155 1.02 0.93 1.28
N PRO A 156 0.89 1.76 0.23
CA PRO A 156 0.33 3.11 0.34
C PRO A 156 -1.21 3.04 0.45
N ILE A 157 -1.69 2.39 1.52
CA ILE A 157 -3.11 2.24 1.83
C ILE A 157 -3.39 3.11 3.05
N LEU A 158 -4.28 4.08 2.88
CA LEU A 158 -4.75 4.94 3.95
C LEU A 158 -6.00 4.31 4.53
N MET A 159 -5.87 3.78 5.74
CA MET A 159 -7.03 3.58 6.61
C MET A 159 -7.47 4.95 7.16
N LYS A 160 -8.77 5.20 7.15
CA LYS A 160 -9.35 6.31 7.92
C LYS A 160 -9.50 5.82 9.36
N TYR A 161 -8.57 6.25 10.21
CA TYR A 161 -8.68 6.14 11.66
C TYR A 161 -9.30 7.41 12.21
#